data_AF-A0A3D0P7N8-F1
#
_entry.id   AF-A0A3D0P7N8-F1
#
_cell.length_a   1.000
_cell.length_b   1.000
_cell.length_c   1.000
_cell.angle_alpha   90.00
_cell.angle_beta   90.00
_cell.angle_gamma   90.00
#
_symmetry.space_group_name_H-M   'P 1'
#
loop_
_entity.id
_entity.type
_entity.pdbx_description
1 polymer ?
#
loop_
_entity_poly.entity_id
_entity_poly.type
_entity_poly.pdbx_seq_one_letter_code
_entity_poly.pdbx_strand_id
1 'polypeptide(L)'
;LYTEGGQTAIIDAVYLAAENVNDYEKSVGPNDRKRRALIVVSDGEDRDSYFKEEQLFALLKEIDVQIYTIGFLEELPKEGGFIRKSPYGRAKNLLTKLAEETGGRAYFPTSVNELNDIAASISSEMRMQYSIGYAPTNESNDGTFRNIRVVIKDGPNRERRIAVTRTGRYATPTGAAPTLQRN
;
A
#
# COMPACT_ATOMS: atom_id res chain seq x y z
N LEU A 1 26.91 -3.21 2.39
CA LEU A 1 25.52 -3.61 2.70
C LEU A 1 25.43 -3.70 4.22
N TYR A 2 24.83 -2.70 4.88
CA TYR A 2 24.69 -2.71 6.34
C TYR A 2 23.51 -3.61 6.68
N THR A 3 23.78 -4.80 7.20
CA THR A 3 22.76 -5.66 7.80
C THR A 3 22.83 -5.44 9.31
N GLU A 4 21.99 -4.55 9.83
CA GLU A 4 21.79 -4.49 11.28
C GLU A 4 20.94 -5.69 11.69
N GLY A 5 21.49 -6.52 12.59
CA GLY A 5 20.74 -7.58 13.25
C GLY A 5 19.77 -6.95 14.24
N GLY A 6 18.58 -6.61 13.78
CA GLY A 6 17.48 -6.05 14.57
C GLY A 6 16.22 -6.89 14.43
N GLN A 7 15.26 -6.69 15.34
CA GLN A 7 13.91 -7.22 15.18
C GLN A 7 13.25 -6.54 13.98
N THR A 8 12.39 -7.26 13.24
CA THR A 8 11.69 -6.71 12.07
C THR A 8 10.59 -5.74 12.53
N ALA A 9 10.75 -4.45 12.22
CA ALA A 9 9.75 -3.39 12.49
C ALA A 9 9.21 -2.84 11.15
N ILE A 10 8.41 -3.66 10.45
CA ILE A 10 7.94 -3.32 9.09
C ILE A 10 6.93 -2.17 9.13
N ILE A 11 6.11 -2.07 10.18
CA ILE A 11 5.09 -1.03 10.30
C ILE A 11 5.80 0.33 10.45
N ASP A 12 6.81 0.41 11.31
CA ASP A 12 7.59 1.64 11.50
C ASP A 12 8.34 2.04 10.23
N ALA A 13 9.00 1.07 9.58
CA ALA A 13 9.73 1.32 8.35
C ALA A 13 8.82 1.88 7.25
N VAL A 14 7.64 1.28 7.07
CA VAL A 14 6.67 1.75 6.06
C VAL A 14 6.08 3.10 6.46
N TYR A 15 5.75 3.30 7.74
CA TYR A 15 5.21 4.57 8.24
C TYR A 15 6.17 5.73 7.95
N LEU A 16 7.43 5.59 8.37
CA LEU A 16 8.44 6.63 8.20
C LEU A 16 8.80 6.84 6.73
N ALA A 17 8.87 5.78 5.93
CA ALA A 17 9.10 5.91 4.48
C ALA A 17 7.95 6.66 3.80
N ALA A 18 6.71 6.35 4.18
CA ALA A 18 5.52 6.98 3.64
C ALA A 18 5.39 8.47 4.04
N GLU A 19 5.71 8.81 5.30
CA GLU A 19 5.80 10.19 5.76
C GLU A 19 6.86 10.97 4.99
N ASN A 20 8.07 10.41 4.84
CA ASN A 20 9.15 11.03 4.08
C ASN A 20 8.78 11.29 2.61
N VAL A 21 8.10 10.33 1.96
CA VAL A 21 7.60 10.51 0.59
C VAL A 21 6.59 11.66 0.52
N ASN A 22 5.64 11.71 1.47
CA ASN A 22 4.62 12.76 1.53
C ASN A 22 5.23 14.15 1.77
N ASP A 23 6.20 14.25 2.67
CA ASP A 23 6.88 15.52 2.95
C ASP A 23 7.75 15.97 1.77
N TYR A 24 8.38 15.02 1.08
CA TYR A 24 9.04 15.31 -0.19
C TYR A 24 8.05 15.86 -1.22
N GLU A 25 6.89 15.23 -1.41
CA GLU A 25 5.85 15.70 -2.36
C GLU A 25 5.36 17.11 -2.05
N LYS A 26 5.21 17.46 -0.77
CA LYS A 26 4.84 18.82 -0.36
C LYS A 26 5.96 19.83 -0.62
N SER A 27 7.22 19.39 -0.61
CA SER A 27 8.40 20.24 -0.82
C SER A 27 8.67 20.54 -2.29
N VAL A 28 8.28 19.64 -3.20
CA VAL A 28 8.39 19.89 -4.65
C VAL A 28 7.22 20.74 -5.14
N GLY A 29 7.52 21.67 -6.05
CA GLY A 29 6.50 22.58 -6.59
C GLY A 29 5.38 21.84 -7.33
N PRO A 30 4.19 22.46 -7.49
CA PRO A 30 2.98 21.82 -8.05
C PRO A 30 3.10 21.31 -9.50
N ASN A 31 4.22 21.60 -10.18
CA ASN A 31 4.54 21.09 -11.51
C ASN A 31 5.29 19.74 -11.49
N ASP A 32 5.83 19.28 -10.35
CA ASP A 32 6.42 17.94 -10.25
C ASP A 32 5.30 16.91 -10.03
N ARG A 33 4.66 16.48 -11.13
CA ARG A 33 3.58 15.49 -11.11
C ARG A 33 4.08 14.04 -11.13
N LYS A 34 5.32 13.79 -10.68
CA LYS A 34 5.87 12.45 -10.62
C LYS A 34 5.19 11.68 -9.51
N ARG A 35 4.50 10.60 -9.87
CA ARG A 35 3.95 9.67 -8.90
C ARG A 35 5.07 8.84 -8.29
N ARG A 36 5.05 8.71 -6.97
CA ARG A 36 6.04 7.95 -6.21
C ARG A 36 5.42 6.65 -5.73
N ALA A 37 6.26 5.62 -5.69
CA ALA A 37 5.90 4.31 -5.16
C ALA A 37 6.93 3.86 -4.13
N LEU A 38 6.46 3.11 -3.13
CA LEU A 38 7.31 2.39 -2.19
C LEU A 38 7.32 0.91 -2.59
N ILE A 39 8.51 0.32 -2.63
CA ILE A 39 8.68 -1.13 -2.82
C ILE A 39 9.17 -1.69 -1.49
N VAL A 40 8.33 -2.50 -0.85
CA VAL A 40 8.61 -3.13 0.43
C VAL A 40 9.01 -4.57 0.18
N VAL A 41 10.23 -4.93 0.58
CA VAL A 41 10.73 -6.31 0.52
C VAL A 41 10.90 -6.80 1.94
N SER A 42 10.18 -7.86 2.33
CA SER A 42 10.18 -8.33 3.71
C SER A 42 9.80 -9.81 3.81
N ASP A 43 10.26 -10.48 4.87
CA ASP A 43 9.74 -11.76 5.33
C ASP A 43 8.37 -11.62 6.04
N GLY A 44 7.91 -10.38 6.25
CA GLY A 44 6.54 -10.00 6.58
C GLY A 44 6.14 -10.20 8.04
N GLU A 45 7.01 -10.72 8.90
CA GLU A 45 6.71 -10.83 10.33
C GLU A 45 7.15 -9.57 11.07
N ASP A 46 6.19 -8.69 11.37
CA ASP A 46 6.41 -7.60 12.31
C ASP A 46 6.59 -8.12 13.74
N ARG A 47 7.64 -7.65 14.42
CA ARG A 47 8.03 -8.13 15.76
C ARG A 47 8.13 -7.02 16.81
N ASP A 48 8.50 -5.80 16.41
CA ASP A 48 8.84 -4.73 17.37
C ASP A 48 8.54 -3.32 16.84
N SER A 49 7.42 -3.14 16.15
CA SER A 49 7.02 -1.80 15.71
C SER A 49 6.42 -0.98 16.85
N TYR A 50 6.85 0.28 16.96
CA TYR A 50 6.27 1.28 17.86
C TYR A 50 4.89 1.73 17.39
N PHE A 51 4.72 1.95 16.09
CA PHE A 51 3.43 2.32 15.50
C PHE A 51 2.54 1.09 15.39
N LYS A 52 1.23 1.31 15.60
CA LYS A 52 0.21 0.28 15.41
C LYS A 52 -0.23 0.22 13.95
N GLU A 53 -0.73 -0.94 13.55
CA GLU A 53 -1.28 -1.17 12.21
C GLU A 53 -2.36 -0.13 11.86
N GLU A 54 -3.23 0.23 12.81
CA GLU A 54 -4.28 1.22 12.60
C GLU A 54 -3.73 2.62 12.29
N GLN A 55 -2.64 3.02 12.95
CA GLN A 55 -2.00 4.32 12.72
C GLN A 55 -1.36 4.38 11.33
N LEU A 56 -0.73 3.28 10.91
CA LEU A 56 -0.19 3.16 9.56
C LEU A 56 -1.28 3.28 8.51
N PHE A 57 -2.37 2.52 8.62
CA PHE A 57 -3.44 2.59 7.61
C PHE A 57 -4.22 3.91 7.64
N ALA A 58 -4.28 4.60 8.78
CA ALA A 58 -4.82 5.96 8.82
C ALA A 58 -3.96 6.91 7.97
N LEU A 59 -2.63 6.89 8.15
CA LEU A 59 -1.69 7.67 7.35
C LEU A 59 -1.80 7.34 5.84
N LEU A 60 -1.76 6.05 5.50
CA LEU A 60 -1.77 5.60 4.10
C LEU A 60 -3.03 6.01 3.33
N LYS A 61 -4.15 6.20 4.02
CA LYS A 61 -5.41 6.69 3.43
C LYS A 61 -5.40 8.19 3.14
N GLU A 62 -4.53 8.96 3.78
CA GLU A 62 -4.46 10.41 3.62
C GLU A 62 -3.45 10.86 2.55
N ILE A 63 -2.33 10.14 2.44
CA ILE A 63 -1.23 10.51 1.53
C ILE A 63 -1.42 9.86 0.15
N ASP A 64 -0.81 10.41 -0.91
CA ASP A 64 -0.78 9.79 -2.26
C ASP A 64 0.51 8.99 -2.49
N VAL A 65 0.58 7.81 -1.89
CA VAL A 65 1.65 6.84 -2.10
C VAL A 65 1.08 5.50 -2.57
N GLN A 66 1.74 4.87 -3.53
CA GLN A 66 1.44 3.52 -4.00
C GLN A 66 2.46 2.55 -3.44
N ILE A 67 2.03 1.43 -2.84
CA ILE A 67 2.93 0.47 -2.21
C ILE A 67 2.88 -0.86 -2.94
N TYR A 68 4.03 -1.35 -3.36
CA TYR A 68 4.23 -2.71 -3.85
C TYR A 68 4.95 -3.52 -2.78
N THR A 69 4.46 -4.74 -2.49
CA THR A 69 5.07 -5.59 -1.48
C THR A 69 5.60 -6.88 -2.10
N ILE A 70 6.79 -7.31 -1.68
CA ILE A 70 7.44 -8.56 -2.07
C ILE A 70 7.74 -9.34 -0.79
N GLY A 71 6.97 -10.40 -0.57
CA GLY A 71 6.98 -11.20 0.66
C GLY A 71 7.66 -12.54 0.51
N PHE A 72 8.80 -12.76 1.17
CA PHE A 72 9.46 -14.08 1.25
C PHE A 72 8.96 -14.85 2.48
N LEU A 73 7.82 -15.54 2.34
CA LEU A 73 7.09 -16.10 3.47
C LEU A 73 7.30 -17.61 3.66
N GLU A 74 8.15 -18.25 2.86
CA GLU A 74 8.23 -19.72 2.78
C GLU A 74 8.69 -20.37 4.08
N GLU A 75 9.60 -19.72 4.78
CA GLU A 75 10.17 -20.18 6.04
C GLU A 75 9.24 -19.94 7.24
N LEU A 76 8.15 -19.17 7.05
CA LEU A 76 7.22 -18.90 8.13
C LEU A 76 6.34 -20.12 8.45
N PRO A 77 6.13 -20.43 9.73
CA PRO A 77 5.17 -21.45 10.14
C PRO A 77 3.78 -21.16 9.56
N LYS A 78 3.25 -22.13 8.81
CA LYS A 78 1.91 -22.07 8.22
C LYS A 78 0.81 -22.48 9.20
N GLU A 79 1.20 -23.23 10.22
CA GLU A 79 0.32 -23.70 11.28
C GLU A 79 -0.04 -22.54 12.23
N GLY A 80 -1.33 -22.41 12.50
CA GLY A 80 -1.89 -21.46 13.45
C GLY A 80 -2.77 -22.19 14.45
N GLY A 81 -2.96 -21.62 15.64
CA GLY A 81 -3.92 -22.16 16.59
C GLY A 81 -5.35 -21.88 16.16
N PHE A 82 -6.32 -22.56 16.77
CA PHE A 82 -7.76 -22.35 16.52
C PHE A 82 -8.22 -20.88 16.67
N ILE A 83 -7.49 -20.06 17.44
CA ILE A 83 -7.84 -18.66 17.74
C ILE A 83 -6.89 -17.65 17.08
N ARG A 84 -5.63 -18.02 16.80
CA ARG A 84 -4.59 -17.08 16.30
C ARG A 84 -4.13 -17.49 14.91
N LYS A 85 -4.15 -16.53 13.98
CA LYS A 85 -3.56 -16.70 12.63
C LYS A 85 -2.09 -17.10 12.75
N SER A 86 -1.65 -17.99 11.86
CA SER A 86 -0.25 -18.37 11.75
C SER A 86 0.64 -17.18 11.42
N PRO A 87 1.94 -17.20 11.77
CA PRO A 87 2.91 -16.20 11.33
C PRO A 87 2.82 -15.93 9.81
N TYR A 88 2.76 -17.00 9.00
CA TYR A 88 2.53 -16.90 7.56
C TYR A 88 1.25 -16.11 7.22
N GLY A 89 0.14 -16.45 7.87
CA GLY A 89 -1.14 -15.79 7.65
C GLY A 89 -1.14 -14.32 8.06
N ARG A 90 -0.48 -13.95 9.16
CA ARG A 90 -0.36 -12.55 9.60
C ARG A 90 0.48 -11.74 8.59
N ALA A 91 1.66 -12.24 8.25
CA ALA A 91 2.57 -11.61 7.31
C ALA A 91 1.93 -11.39 5.93
N LYS A 92 1.33 -12.45 5.36
CA LYS A 92 0.65 -12.37 4.07
C LYS A 92 -0.49 -11.35 4.07
N ASN A 93 -1.27 -11.31 5.15
CA ASN A 93 -2.39 -10.37 5.26
C ASN A 93 -1.90 -8.93 5.35
N LEU A 94 -0.88 -8.65 6.16
CA LEU A 94 -0.32 -7.30 6.29
C LEU A 94 0.23 -6.80 4.94
N LEU A 95 1.09 -7.60 4.29
CA LEU A 95 1.70 -7.23 3.00
C LEU A 95 0.66 -7.06 1.88
N THR A 96 -0.36 -7.92 1.86
CA THR A 96 -1.49 -7.78 0.91
C THR A 96 -2.26 -6.49 1.16
N LYS A 97 -2.62 -6.23 2.42
CA LYS A 97 -3.42 -5.06 2.80
C LYS A 97 -2.69 -3.75 2.52
N LEU A 98 -1.38 -3.67 2.76
CA LEU A 98 -0.55 -2.52 2.41
C LEU A 98 -0.64 -2.19 0.91
N ALA A 99 -0.52 -3.22 0.07
CA ALA A 99 -0.60 -3.06 -1.37
C ALA A 99 -2.00 -2.66 -1.83
N GLU A 100 -3.04 -3.38 -1.39
CA GLU A 100 -4.43 -3.14 -1.83
C GLU A 100 -4.96 -1.77 -1.42
N GLU A 101 -4.75 -1.35 -0.17
CA GLU A 101 -5.25 -0.05 0.34
C GLU A 101 -4.61 1.13 -0.41
N THR A 102 -3.38 0.97 -0.88
CA THR A 102 -2.63 2.00 -1.60
C THR A 102 -2.72 1.89 -3.12
N GLY A 103 -3.42 0.86 -3.64
CA GLY A 103 -3.60 0.61 -5.06
C GLY A 103 -2.38 0.02 -5.77
N GLY A 104 -1.46 -0.62 -5.05
CA GLY A 104 -0.36 -1.43 -5.62
C GLY A 104 -0.67 -2.93 -5.61
N ARG A 105 0.37 -3.76 -5.69
CA ARG A 105 0.25 -5.23 -5.71
C ARG A 105 1.22 -5.91 -4.75
N ALA A 106 0.76 -7.03 -4.18
CA ALA A 106 1.57 -7.91 -3.35
C ALA A 106 2.03 -9.13 -4.14
N TYR A 107 3.32 -9.42 -4.03
CA TYR A 107 4.00 -10.55 -4.66
C TYR A 107 4.55 -11.46 -3.59
N PHE A 108 4.38 -12.77 -3.77
CA PHE A 108 4.87 -13.78 -2.83
C PHE A 108 5.69 -14.82 -3.62
N PRO A 109 6.89 -14.45 -4.09
CA PRO A 109 7.72 -15.34 -4.88
C PRO A 109 8.13 -16.57 -4.06
N THR A 110 8.30 -17.69 -4.77
CA THR A 110 8.84 -18.94 -4.21
C THR A 110 10.33 -19.12 -4.51
N SER A 111 10.87 -18.26 -5.39
CA SER A 111 12.28 -18.24 -5.74
C SER A 111 12.76 -16.83 -6.03
N VAL A 112 14.04 -16.56 -5.71
CA VAL A 112 14.72 -15.31 -6.07
C VAL A 112 14.75 -15.05 -7.59
N ASN A 113 14.63 -16.10 -8.40
CA ASN A 113 14.60 -15.97 -9.87
C ASN A 113 13.37 -15.20 -10.38
N GLU A 114 12.28 -15.21 -9.62
CA GLU A 114 11.03 -14.50 -9.96
C GLU A 114 11.16 -12.97 -9.77
N LEU A 115 12.18 -12.49 -9.04
CA LEU A 115 12.34 -11.07 -8.74
C LEU A 115 12.51 -10.19 -9.97
N ASN A 116 13.20 -10.70 -11.00
CA ASN A 116 13.39 -9.96 -12.25
C ASN A 116 12.04 -9.72 -12.95
N ASP A 117 11.18 -10.74 -12.99
CA ASP A 117 9.86 -10.66 -13.61
C ASP A 117 8.91 -9.78 -12.79
N ILE A 118 9.00 -9.86 -11.46
CA ILE A 118 8.26 -8.99 -10.54
C ILE A 118 8.69 -7.53 -10.74
N ALA A 119 9.99 -7.26 -10.76
CA ALA A 119 10.51 -5.91 -10.97
C ALA A 119 10.09 -5.33 -12.34
N ALA A 120 10.14 -6.15 -13.39
CA ALA A 120 9.66 -5.77 -14.72
C ALA A 120 8.15 -5.46 -14.71
N SER A 121 7.36 -6.25 -13.99
CA SER A 121 5.91 -6.06 -13.83
C SER A 121 5.59 -4.75 -13.10
N ILE A 122 6.23 -4.51 -11.96
CA ILE A 122 6.08 -3.26 -11.19
C ILE A 122 6.47 -2.05 -12.06
N SER A 123 7.60 -2.15 -12.77
CA SER A 123 8.07 -1.10 -13.67
C SER A 123 7.08 -0.80 -14.80
N SER A 124 6.44 -1.84 -15.35
CA SER A 124 5.39 -1.70 -16.36
C SER A 124 4.14 -1.03 -15.80
N GLU A 125 3.68 -1.44 -14.62
CA GLU A 125 2.52 -0.83 -13.96
C GLU A 125 2.72 0.64 -13.62
N MET A 126 3.89 0.98 -13.08
CA MET A 126 4.24 2.37 -12.77
C MET A 126 4.25 3.25 -14.03
N ARG A 127 4.47 2.68 -15.21
CA ARG A 127 4.37 3.39 -16.50
C ARG A 127 2.94 3.46 -17.04
N MET A 128 2.09 2.49 -16.69
CA MET A 128 0.75 2.30 -17.27
C MET A 128 -0.37 2.73 -16.31
N GLN A 129 -0.22 3.88 -15.66
CA GLN A 129 -1.22 4.36 -14.72
C GLN A 129 -2.24 5.28 -15.39
N TYR A 130 -3.52 4.92 -15.31
CA TYR A 130 -4.63 5.72 -15.81
C TYR A 130 -5.22 6.56 -14.67
N SER A 131 -5.44 7.85 -14.92
CA SER A 131 -6.16 8.73 -13.98
C SER A 131 -7.62 8.80 -14.39
N ILE A 132 -8.52 8.35 -13.52
CA ILE A 132 -9.97 8.41 -13.72
C ILE A 132 -10.56 9.37 -12.69
N GLY A 133 -11.24 10.41 -13.18
CA GLY A 133 -12.03 11.32 -12.34
C GLY A 133 -13.48 10.86 -12.26
N TYR A 134 -14.06 10.91 -11.07
CA TYR A 134 -15.51 10.77 -10.90
C TYR A 134 -16.02 11.85 -9.95
N ALA A 135 -17.22 12.37 -10.21
CA ALA A 135 -17.93 13.24 -9.28
C ALA A 135 -18.82 12.35 -8.38
N PRO A 136 -18.66 12.41 -7.04
CA PRO A 136 -19.52 11.64 -6.15
C PRO A 136 -20.96 12.20 -6.19
N THR A 137 -21.95 11.32 -6.13
CA THR A 137 -23.37 11.72 -6.03
C THR A 137 -23.72 12.32 -4.67
N ASN A 138 -22.96 11.98 -3.62
CA ASN A 138 -23.02 12.62 -2.33
C ASN A 138 -22.02 13.79 -2.28
N GLU A 139 -22.51 15.02 -2.20
CA GLU A 139 -21.68 16.24 -2.13
C GLU A 139 -21.29 16.64 -0.69
N SER A 140 -21.76 15.91 0.33
CA SER A 140 -21.47 16.17 1.75
C SER A 140 -19.97 16.03 2.07
N ASN A 141 -19.34 17.11 2.51
CA ASN A 141 -17.96 17.12 2.98
C ASN A 141 -17.89 16.81 4.48
N ASP A 142 -18.39 15.63 4.87
CA ASP A 142 -18.60 15.22 6.27
C ASP A 142 -17.41 14.50 6.91
N GLY A 143 -16.28 14.38 6.22
CA GLY A 143 -15.13 13.63 6.74
C GLY A 143 -15.31 12.11 6.73
N THR A 144 -16.39 11.58 6.13
CA THR A 144 -16.61 10.13 6.09
C THR A 144 -15.75 9.44 5.03
N PHE A 145 -15.40 8.18 5.26
CA PHE A 145 -14.67 7.35 4.29
C PHE A 145 -15.63 6.89 3.18
N ARG A 146 -15.24 7.12 1.93
CA ARG A 146 -16.01 6.77 0.75
C ARG A 146 -15.30 5.65 0.00
N ASN A 147 -15.89 4.45 0.03
CA ASN A 147 -15.38 3.30 -0.73
C ASN A 147 -15.47 3.57 -2.23
N ILE A 148 -14.41 3.24 -2.95
CA ILE A 148 -14.32 3.33 -4.41
C ILE A 148 -14.08 1.93 -4.95
N ARG A 149 -14.90 1.52 -5.93
CA ARG A 149 -14.72 0.28 -6.67
C ARG A 149 -14.79 0.56 -8.15
N VAL A 150 -13.72 0.22 -8.87
CA VAL A 150 -13.68 0.28 -10.33
C VAL A 150 -13.93 -1.11 -10.90
N VAL A 151 -14.92 -1.22 -11.79
CA VAL A 151 -15.25 -2.46 -12.50
C VAL A 151 -14.94 -2.24 -13.97
N ILE A 152 -14.12 -3.12 -14.55
CA ILE A 152 -13.74 -3.09 -15.96
C ILE A 152 -14.38 -4.29 -16.65
N LYS A 153 -14.92 -4.09 -17.85
CA LYS A 153 -15.43 -5.18 -18.69
C LYS A 153 -14.26 -5.97 -19.28
N ASP A 154 -14.46 -7.25 -19.51
CA ASP A 154 -13.48 -8.09 -20.22
C ASP A 154 -13.15 -7.51 -21.61
N GLY A 155 -11.91 -7.72 -22.04
CA GLY A 155 -11.44 -7.36 -23.36
C GLY A 155 -11.96 -8.28 -24.47
N PRO A 156 -11.52 -8.04 -25.72
CA PRO A 156 -11.78 -8.95 -26.83
C PRO A 156 -11.40 -10.38 -26.46
N ASN A 157 -12.16 -11.37 -26.92
CA ASN A 157 -11.95 -12.79 -26.62
C ASN A 157 -12.03 -13.16 -25.11
N ARG A 158 -12.79 -12.40 -24.30
CA ARG A 158 -12.94 -12.62 -22.84
C ARG A 158 -11.61 -12.49 -22.08
N GLU A 159 -10.73 -11.63 -22.56
CA GLU A 159 -9.52 -11.26 -21.84
C GLU A 159 -9.90 -10.60 -20.50
N ARG A 160 -9.65 -11.30 -19.39
CA ARG A 160 -9.99 -10.77 -18.06
C ARG A 160 -9.13 -9.57 -17.72
N ARG A 161 -9.77 -8.44 -17.42
CA ARG A 161 -9.10 -7.21 -17.00
C ARG A 161 -9.34 -6.95 -15.52
N ILE A 162 -8.29 -6.64 -14.79
CA ILE A 162 -8.33 -6.38 -13.35
C ILE A 162 -7.94 -4.92 -13.14
N ALA A 163 -8.84 -4.15 -12.54
CA ALA A 163 -8.53 -2.82 -12.04
C ALA A 163 -7.83 -2.96 -10.69
N VAL A 164 -6.68 -2.32 -10.54
CA VAL A 164 -6.06 -2.11 -9.24
C VAL A 164 -6.25 -0.64 -8.89
N THR A 165 -6.97 -0.37 -7.81
CA THR A 165 -7.31 0.99 -7.38
C THR A 165 -7.22 1.08 -5.87
N ARG A 166 -7.01 2.29 -5.36
CA ARG A 166 -7.23 2.59 -3.94
C ARG A 166 -8.66 2.23 -3.55
N THR A 167 -8.81 1.74 -2.32
CA THR A 167 -10.08 1.23 -1.74
C THR A 167 -11.10 2.33 -1.51
N GLY A 168 -10.66 3.58 -1.38
CA GLY A 168 -11.53 4.72 -1.13
C GLY A 168 -10.75 5.99 -0.81
N ARG A 169 -11.48 7.01 -0.38
CA ARG A 169 -10.93 8.29 0.09
C ARG A 169 -11.82 8.90 1.16
N TYR A 170 -11.25 9.71 2.05
CA TYR A 170 -12.04 10.54 2.95
C TYR A 170 -12.63 11.74 2.20
N ALA A 171 -13.87 12.11 2.55
CA ALA A 171 -14.44 13.39 2.12
C ALA A 171 -13.66 14.53 2.78
N THR A 172 -13.07 15.43 2.01
CA THR A 172 -12.34 16.57 2.57
C THR A 172 -13.32 17.49 3.30
N PRO A 173 -13.22 17.67 4.62
CA PRO A 173 -14.12 18.55 5.34
C PRO A 173 -13.99 19.99 4.80
N THR A 174 -15.12 20.64 4.56
CA THR A 174 -15.12 22.05 4.13
C THR A 174 -14.45 22.88 5.24
N GLY A 175 -13.22 23.35 5.00
CA GLY A 175 -12.48 24.24 5.92
C GLY A 175 -11.33 23.61 6.72
N ALA A 176 -11.03 22.32 6.57
CA ALA A 176 -9.89 21.71 7.26
C ALA A 176 -8.62 21.76 6.39
N ALA A 177 -7.63 22.55 6.79
CA ALA A 177 -6.25 22.31 6.36
C ALA A 177 -5.78 20.96 6.92
N PRO A 178 -4.96 20.18 6.20
CA PRO A 178 -4.44 18.91 6.71
C PRO A 178 -3.47 19.19 7.87
N THR A 179 -3.98 19.18 9.10
CA THR A 179 -3.16 19.23 10.30
C THR A 179 -2.84 17.81 10.73
N LEU A 180 -1.61 17.37 10.42
CA LEU A 180 -0.95 16.28 11.13
C LEU A 180 -0.84 16.71 12.60
N GLN A 181 -1.73 16.20 13.46
CA GLN A 181 -1.55 16.35 14.91
C GLN A 181 -0.50 15.34 15.36
N ARG A 182 0.74 15.83 15.52
CA ARG A 182 1.78 15.16 16.29
C ARG A 182 1.42 15.27 17.77
N ASN A 183 1.24 14.13 18.44
CA ASN A 183 1.33 14.03 19.90
C ASN A 183 2.74 13.62 20.28
#